data_AF-A0A835XCU8-F1
#
_entry.id   AF-A0A835XCU8-F1
#
_cell.length_a   1.000
_cell.length_b   1.000
_cell.length_c   1.000
_cell.angle_alpha   90.00
_cell.angle_beta   90.00
_cell.angle_gamma   90.00
#
_symmetry.space_group_name_H-M   'P 1'
#
loop_
_entity.id
_entity.type
_entity.pdbx_description
1 polymer ?
#
loop_
_entity_poly.entity_id
_entity_poly.type
_entity_poly.pdbx_seq_one_letter_code
_entity_poly.pdbx_strand_id
1 'polypeptide(L)' 'MATHGSLTKAGKVRGQTPKVEGRKRVGTSSSLRNKSNFHKRFVLDRTPGQNKPGQRRRRRR' A
#
# COMPACT_ATOMS: atom_id res chain seq x y z
N MET A 1 -40.14 -8.15 17.93
CA MET A 1 -38.77 -8.00 17.38
C MET A 1 -38.62 -6.55 16.94
N ALA A 2 -37.63 -5.80 17.43
CA ALA A 2 -37.45 -4.41 17.03
C ALA A 2 -36.88 -4.38 15.60
N THR A 3 -37.71 -3.99 14.64
CA THR A 3 -37.38 -3.95 13.20
C THR A 3 -36.37 -2.85 12.84
N HIS A 4 -36.15 -1.89 13.73
CA HIS A 4 -35.35 -0.69 13.46
C HIS A 4 -34.20 -0.55 14.47
N GLY A 5 -32.98 -0.83 14.01
CA GLY A 5 -31.75 -0.57 14.76
C GLY A 5 -31.40 0.93 14.79
N SER A 6 -30.56 1.35 15.74
CA SER A 6 -30.14 2.75 15.87
C SER A 6 -29.28 3.20 14.69
N LEU A 7 -29.79 4.16 13.91
CA LEU A 7 -29.07 4.78 12.78
C LEU A 7 -27.94 5.74 13.20
N THR A 8 -27.85 6.06 14.49
CA THR A 8 -26.95 7.10 15.04
C THR A 8 -25.46 6.84 14.81
N LYS A 9 -25.07 5.58 14.56
CA LYS A 9 -23.67 5.19 14.32
C LYS A 9 -23.27 5.23 12.85
N ALA A 10 -24.21 5.48 11.94
CA ALA A 10 -23.93 5.49 10.51
C ALA A 10 -22.90 6.58 10.17
N GLY A 11 -21.81 6.20 9.52
CA GLY A 11 -20.78 7.13 9.05
C GLY A 11 -19.88 7.74 10.14
N LYS A 12 -20.04 7.39 11.43
CA LYS A 12 -19.26 7.96 12.56
C LYS A 12 -17.76 7.96 12.29
N VAL A 13 -17.20 6.82 11.91
CA VAL A 13 -15.75 6.68 11.67
C VAL A 13 -15.29 7.51 10.48
N ARG A 14 -16.10 7.57 9.42
CA ARG A 14 -15.77 8.36 8.22
C ARG A 14 -15.81 9.87 8.48
N GLY A 15 -16.71 10.34 9.35
CA GLY A 15 -16.77 11.74 9.77
C GLY A 15 -15.69 12.13 10.77
N GLN A 16 -15.23 11.18 11.59
CA GLN A 16 -14.12 11.39 12.53
C GLN A 16 -12.76 11.45 11.84
N THR A 17 -12.57 10.75 10.72
CA THR A 17 -11.29 10.75 10.00
C THR A 17 -11.08 12.07 9.25
N PRO A 18 -10.00 12.84 9.54
CA PRO A 18 -9.69 14.05 8.79
C PRO A 18 -9.40 13.69 7.33
N LYS A 19 -9.83 14.55 6.40
CA LYS A 19 -9.54 14.39 4.97
C LYS A 19 -8.04 14.63 4.74
N VAL A 20 -7.36 13.63 4.17
CA VAL A 20 -5.95 13.73 3.78
C VAL A 20 -5.87 13.79 2.26
N GLU A 21 -5.15 14.78 1.74
CA GLU A 21 -4.95 14.96 0.30
C GLU A 21 -3.96 13.97 -0.29
N GLY A 22 -4.20 13.61 -1.56
CA GLY A 22 -3.32 12.74 -2.31
C GLY A 22 -2.00 13.43 -2.66
N ARG A 23 -0.87 12.76 -2.43
CA ARG A 23 0.44 13.25 -2.91
C ARG A 23 0.52 13.14 -4.43
N LYS A 24 1.08 14.16 -5.11
CA LYS A 24 1.38 14.09 -6.53
C LYS A 24 2.33 12.92 -6.81
N ARG A 25 1.93 12.01 -7.70
CA ARG A 25 2.75 10.87 -8.15
C ARG A 25 3.01 11.02 -9.64
N VAL A 26 4.26 11.14 -10.03
CA VAL A 26 4.68 11.13 -11.44
C VAL A 26 5.19 9.73 -11.77
N GLY A 27 4.56 9.09 -12.76
CA GLY A 27 4.99 7.80 -13.26
C GLY A 27 6.27 7.91 -14.10
N THR A 28 7.10 6.86 -14.08
CA THR A 28 8.21 6.73 -15.04
C THR A 28 7.74 5.98 -16.29
N SER A 29 8.46 6.15 -17.40
CA SER A 29 8.22 5.37 -18.62
C SER A 29 8.39 3.87 -18.35
N SER A 30 7.75 3.03 -19.18
CA SER A 30 7.75 1.57 -19.03
C SER A 30 9.17 0.98 -18.98
N SER A 31 10.07 1.46 -19.84
CA SER A 31 11.46 1.01 -19.90
C SER A 31 12.22 1.29 -18.60
N LEU A 32 12.13 2.52 -18.07
CA LEU A 32 12.79 2.90 -16.81
C LEU A 32 12.20 2.13 -15.62
N ARG A 33 10.89 1.93 -15.60
CA ARG A 33 10.21 1.12 -14.57
C ARG A 33 10.72 -0.32 -14.58
N ASN A 34 10.84 -0.92 -15.76
CA ASN A 34 11.31 -2.30 -15.91
C ASN A 34 12.78 -2.44 -15.49
N LYS A 35 13.65 -1.50 -15.89
CA LYS A 35 15.06 -1.46 -15.46
C LYS A 35 15.19 -1.34 -13.94
N SER A 36 14.42 -0.45 -13.31
CA SER A 36 14.41 -0.29 -11.85
C SER A 36 13.91 -1.55 -11.14
N ASN A 37 12.88 -2.21 -11.68
CA ASN A 37 12.35 -3.46 -11.12
C ASN A 37 13.34 -4.60 -11.23
N PHE A 38 14.04 -4.74 -12.37
CA PHE A 38 15.08 -5.74 -12.55
C PHE A 38 16.19 -5.57 -11.50
N HIS A 39 16.73 -4.35 -11.39
CA HIS A 39 17.78 -4.04 -10.43
C HIS A 39 17.34 -4.33 -8.98
N LYS A 40 16.12 -3.91 -8.60
CA LYS A 40 15.58 -4.18 -7.26
C LYS A 40 15.45 -5.67 -6.96
N ARG A 41 14.93 -6.47 -7.91
CA ARG A 41 14.57 -7.89 -7.67
C ARG A 41 15.73 -8.85 -7.80
N PHE A 42 16.65 -8.60 -8.73
CA PHE A 42 17.70 -9.55 -9.10
C PHE A 42 19.10 -9.11 -8.68
N VAL A 43 19.41 -7.81 -8.75
CA VAL A 43 20.73 -7.30 -8.31
C VAL A 43 20.76 -7.09 -6.80
N LEU A 44 19.67 -6.56 -6.24
CA LEU A 44 19.57 -6.24 -4.81
C LEU A 44 18.78 -7.27 -3.98
N ASP A 45 18.26 -8.32 -4.62
CA ASP A 45 17.40 -9.35 -4.01
C ASP A 45 16.27 -8.79 -3.12
N ARG A 46 15.71 -7.64 -3.49
CA ARG A 46 14.61 -7.00 -2.76
C ARG A 46 13.27 -7.56 -3.23
N THR A 47 12.43 -7.92 -2.27
CA THR A 47 11.05 -8.32 -2.55
C THR A 47 10.26 -7.13 -3.09
N PRO A 48 9.58 -7.27 -4.23
CA PRO A 48 8.72 -6.22 -4.75
C PRO A 48 7.54 -6.00 -3.80
N GLY A 49 7.35 -4.78 -3.30
CA GLY A 49 6.24 -4.43 -2.41
C GLY A 49 6.66 -3.47 -1.28
N GLN A 50 5.82 -3.39 -0.25
CA GLN A 50 6.16 -2.68 0.99
C GLN A 50 7.39 -3.34 1.62
N ASN A 51 8.49 -2.59 1.72
CA ASN A 51 9.64 -2.93 2.54
C ASN A 51 9.18 -2.98 4.01
N LYS A 52 8.65 -4.11 4.45
CA LYS A 52 8.30 -4.30 5.85
C LYS A 52 9.61 -4.56 6.61
N PRO A 53 9.93 -3.80 7.67
CA PRO A 53 11.03 -4.17 8.56
C PRO A 53 10.76 -5.58 9.08
N GLY A 54 11.74 -6.48 8.96
CA GLY A 54 11.60 -7.88 9.39
C GLY A 54 11.18 -8.89 8.30
N GLN A 55 11.00 -8.49 7.04
CA GLN A 55 10.95 -9.46 5.93
C GLN A 55 12.35 -10.09 5.80
N ARG A 56 12.55 -11.21 6.49
CA ARG A 56 13.73 -12.07 6.39
C ARG A 56 13.99 -12.27 4.90
N ARG A 57 15.20 -11.88 4.44
CA ARG A 57 15.76 -12.34 3.17
C ARG A 57 15.49 -13.84 3.13
N ARG A 58 14.56 -14.30 2.30
CA ARG A 58 14.44 -15.74 2.03
C ARG A 58 15.81 -16.11 1.49
N ARG A 59 16.66 -16.74 2.31
CA ARG A 59 17.91 -17.34 1.85
C ARG A 59 17.50 -18.24 0.70
N ARG A 60 17.74 -17.78 -0.53
CA ARG A 60 17.69 -18.66 -1.68
C ARG A 60 18.83 -19.66 -1.44
N ARG A 61 18.46 -20.94 -1.45
CA ARG A 61 19.42 -22.04 -1.47
C ARG A 61 20.40 -21.84 -2.62
#